data_AF-A0A6C0BRJ3-F1
#
_entry.id   AF-A0A6C0BRJ3-F1
#
_cell.length_a   1.000
_cell.length_b   1.000
_cell.length_c   1.000
_cell.angle_alpha   90.00
_cell.angle_beta   90.00
_cell.angle_gamma   90.00
#
_symmetry.space_group_name_H-M   'P 1'
#
loop_
_entity.id
_entity.type
_entity.pdbx_description
1 polymer ?
#
loop_
_entity_poly.entity_id
_entity_poly.type
_entity_poly.pdbx_seq_one_letter_code
_entity_poly.pdbx_strand_id
1 'polypeptide(L)'
;MSSQSIIIKTFNDHFEEFLDDLCVLFPDDSEIKTLNVNIKRLRSANPTISIKAFESYVSKKYREQIVSNDLGFFIQKDYTSDLVNTNMTSRIMTKINELREPIGELQIESQDKVMKYLNNLLKLSDLYKK
;
A
#
# COMPACT_ATOMS: atom_id res chain seq x y z
N MET A 1 -26.81 -2.00 -3.22
CA MET A 1 -25.46 -1.85 -2.64
C MET A 1 -25.21 -0.38 -2.37
N SER A 2 -24.68 0.01 -1.21
CA SER A 2 -24.35 1.42 -0.93
C SER A 2 -23.11 1.86 -1.71
N SER A 3 -22.99 3.16 -2.01
CA SER A 3 -21.79 3.72 -2.67
C SER A 3 -20.50 3.37 -1.91
N GLN A 4 -20.56 3.32 -0.57
CA GLN A 4 -19.44 2.90 0.27
C GLN A 4 -19.03 1.44 0.04
N SER A 5 -19.98 0.51 -0.11
CA SER A 5 -19.67 -0.89 -0.40
C SER A 5 -18.95 -1.06 -1.73
N ILE A 6 -19.28 -0.24 -2.74
CA ILE A 6 -18.61 -0.24 -4.04
C ILE A 6 -17.18 0.29 -3.87
N ILE A 7 -17.00 1.42 -3.17
CA ILE A 7 -15.68 2.01 -2.93
C ILE A 7 -14.76 1.03 -2.18
N ILE A 8 -15.26 0.37 -1.14
CA ILE A 8 -14.50 -0.62 -0.37
C ILE A 8 -14.08 -1.79 -1.27
N LYS A 9 -14.98 -2.30 -2.11
CA LYS A 9 -14.67 -3.38 -3.05
C LYS A 9 -13.60 -2.94 -4.05
N THR A 10 -13.79 -1.81 -4.72
CA THR A 10 -12.82 -1.27 -5.70
C THR A 10 -11.46 -1.00 -5.06
N PHE A 11 -11.42 -0.48 -3.83
CA PHE A 11 -10.17 -0.29 -3.09
C PHE A 11 -9.47 -1.63 -2.84
N ASN A 12 -10.21 -2.62 -2.35
CA ASN A 12 -9.63 -3.94 -2.05
C ASN A 12 -9.12 -4.61 -3.32
N ASP A 13 -9.90 -4.62 -4.40
CA ASP A 13 -9.51 -5.20 -5.70
C ASP A 13 -8.21 -4.54 -6.19
N HIS A 14 -8.15 -3.20 -6.20
CA HIS A 14 -6.95 -2.49 -6.66
C HIS A 14 -5.74 -2.66 -5.74
N PHE A 15 -5.95 -2.77 -4.43
CA PHE A 15 -4.89 -3.04 -3.48
C PHE A 15 -4.36 -4.47 -3.61
N GLU A 16 -5.20 -5.41 -4.04
CA GLU A 16 -4.78 -6.77 -4.37
C GLU A 16 -3.87 -6.82 -5.58
N GLU A 17 -4.28 -6.17 -6.67
CA GLU A 17 -3.49 -6.02 -7.90
C GLU A 17 -2.10 -5.45 -7.58
N PHE A 18 -2.05 -4.42 -6.74
CA PHE A 18 -0.79 -3.84 -6.30
C PHE A 18 0.12 -4.84 -5.57
N LEU A 19 -0.42 -5.61 -4.61
CA LEU A 19 0.35 -6.60 -3.86
C LEU A 19 0.78 -7.80 -4.73
N ASP A 20 -0.06 -8.20 -5.68
CA ASP A 20 0.26 -9.26 -6.63
C ASP A 20 1.38 -8.83 -7.59
N ASP A 21 1.35 -7.58 -8.09
CA ASP A 21 2.43 -7.00 -8.89
C ASP A 21 3.75 -6.91 -8.10
N LEU A 22 3.70 -6.55 -6.81
CA LEU A 22 4.88 -6.59 -5.95
C LEU A 22 5.43 -8.02 -5.78
N CYS A 23 4.57 -9.03 -5.64
CA CYS A 23 5.02 -10.44 -5.62
C CYS A 23 5.72 -10.86 -6.92
N VAL A 24 5.29 -10.32 -8.07
CA VAL A 24 5.92 -10.58 -9.38
C VAL A 24 7.26 -9.85 -9.50
N LEU A 25 7.35 -8.62 -9.03
CA LEU A 25 8.58 -7.81 -9.05
C LEU A 25 9.66 -8.37 -8.10
N PHE A 26 9.25 -8.99 -7.00
CA PHE A 26 10.13 -9.50 -5.96
C PHE A 26 9.87 -11.00 -5.71
N PRO A 27 10.13 -11.87 -6.71
CA PRO A 27 9.74 -13.28 -6.66
C PRO A 27 10.50 -14.07 -5.59
N ASP A 28 11.67 -13.62 -5.15
CA ASP A 28 12.47 -14.30 -4.12
C ASP A 28 12.14 -13.82 -2.70
N ASP A 29 11.33 -12.76 -2.56
CA ASP A 29 10.92 -12.24 -1.26
C ASP A 29 9.71 -13.04 -0.70
N SER A 30 10.04 -14.07 0.09
CA SER A 30 9.03 -14.91 0.76
C SER A 30 8.14 -14.15 1.75
N GLU A 31 8.60 -12.99 2.23
CA GLU A 31 7.87 -12.20 3.20
C GLU A 31 6.79 -11.34 2.52
N ILE A 32 7.05 -10.80 1.32
CA ILE A 32 6.02 -10.12 0.50
C ILE A 32 4.89 -11.10 0.18
N LYS A 33 5.24 -12.33 -0.23
CA LYS A 33 4.23 -13.37 -0.50
C LYS A 33 3.41 -13.67 0.75
N THR A 34 4.05 -13.80 1.90
CA THR A 34 3.39 -14.03 3.19
C THR A 34 2.48 -12.87 3.58
N LEU A 35 2.95 -11.63 3.41
CA LEU A 35 2.18 -10.42 3.69
C LEU A 35 0.94 -10.35 2.79
N ASN A 36 1.09 -10.61 1.50
CA ASN A 36 0.00 -10.61 0.54
C ASN A 36 -1.08 -11.64 0.93
N VAL A 37 -0.68 -12.90 1.21
CA VAL A 37 -1.60 -13.94 1.69
C VAL A 37 -2.33 -13.52 2.96
N ASN A 38 -1.61 -12.94 3.93
CA ASN A 38 -2.23 -12.51 5.20
C ASN A 38 -3.21 -11.36 4.99
N ILE A 39 -2.90 -10.38 4.14
CA ILE A 39 -3.81 -9.27 3.81
C ILE A 39 -5.07 -9.79 3.09
N LYS A 40 -4.94 -10.74 2.16
CA LYS A 40 -6.10 -11.39 1.48
C LYS A 40 -7.00 -12.13 2.47
N ARG A 41 -6.43 -12.79 3.49
CA ARG A 41 -7.21 -13.42 4.57
C ARG A 41 -7.91 -12.39 5.46
N LEU A 42 -7.18 -11.35 5.87
CA LEU A 42 -7.69 -10.31 6.78
C LEU A 42 -8.88 -9.56 6.17
N ARG A 43 -8.80 -9.18 4.88
CA ARG A 43 -9.90 -8.48 4.19
C ARG A 43 -11.15 -9.35 4.04
N SER A 44 -10.96 -10.67 3.89
CA SER A 44 -12.08 -11.61 3.76
C SER A 44 -12.91 -11.65 5.04
N ALA A 45 -12.27 -11.48 6.20
CA ALA A 45 -12.93 -11.37 7.50
C ALA A 45 -13.46 -9.95 7.79
N ASN A 46 -12.77 -8.92 7.34
CA ASN A 46 -13.18 -7.52 7.51
C ASN A 46 -12.83 -6.68 6.27
N PRO A 47 -13.77 -6.43 5.36
CA PRO A 47 -13.49 -5.74 4.10
C PRO A 47 -13.06 -4.28 4.29
N THR A 48 -13.31 -3.66 5.45
CA THR A 48 -12.93 -2.26 5.71
C THR A 48 -11.50 -2.09 6.22
N ILE A 49 -10.81 -3.17 6.57
CA ILE A 49 -9.53 -3.08 7.28
C ILE A 49 -8.42 -2.45 6.43
N SER A 50 -8.36 -2.80 5.14
CA SER A 50 -7.33 -2.33 4.20
C SER A 50 -7.43 -0.82 4.01
N ILE A 51 -8.63 -0.31 3.71
CA ILE A 51 -8.86 1.11 3.42
C ILE A 51 -8.65 1.98 4.67
N LYS A 52 -9.04 1.50 5.86
CA LYS A 52 -8.82 2.20 7.14
C LYS A 52 -7.33 2.23 7.53
N ALA A 53 -6.62 1.13 7.30
CA ALA A 53 -5.17 1.08 7.54
C ALA A 53 -4.43 2.00 6.56
N PHE A 54 -4.72 1.90 5.27
CA PHE A 54 -4.13 2.78 4.26
C PHE A 54 -4.39 4.25 4.57
N GLU A 55 -5.61 4.60 4.99
CA GLU A 55 -5.92 5.95 5.42
C GLU A 55 -5.03 6.41 6.58
N SER A 56 -4.94 5.60 7.63
CA SER A 56 -4.28 5.95 8.88
C SER A 56 -2.77 6.04 8.76
N TYR A 57 -2.16 5.17 7.96
CA TYR A 57 -0.72 4.99 7.92
C TYR A 57 -0.06 5.51 6.64
N VAL A 58 -0.85 5.67 5.56
CA VAL A 58 -0.35 6.13 4.27
C VAL A 58 -0.97 7.49 3.91
N SER A 59 -2.30 7.57 3.79
CA SER A 59 -2.96 8.79 3.31
C SER A 59 -2.76 9.99 4.23
N LYS A 60 -2.85 9.80 5.56
CA LYS A 60 -2.64 10.92 6.51
C LYS A 60 -1.19 11.41 6.57
N LYS A 61 -0.22 10.53 6.31
CA LYS A 61 1.20 10.83 6.48
C LYS A 61 1.89 11.28 5.20
N TYR A 62 1.51 10.70 4.06
CA TYR A 62 2.26 10.80 2.81
C TYR A 62 1.43 11.30 1.63
N ARG A 63 0.25 11.90 1.87
CA ARG A 63 -0.62 12.39 0.80
C ARG A 63 0.12 13.31 -0.16
N GLU A 64 0.85 14.30 0.36
CA GLU A 64 1.50 15.32 -0.47
C GLU A 64 2.48 14.67 -1.44
N GLN A 65 3.27 13.72 -0.95
CA GLN A 65 4.27 13.00 -1.72
C GLN A 65 3.64 12.05 -2.75
N ILE A 66 2.50 11.42 -2.42
CA ILE A 66 1.74 10.61 -3.38
C ILE A 66 1.21 11.48 -4.52
N VAL A 67 0.59 12.62 -4.18
CA VAL A 67 -0.02 13.53 -5.16
C VAL A 67 1.03 14.18 -6.05
N SER A 68 2.22 14.49 -5.52
CA SER A 68 3.32 15.07 -6.30
C SER A 68 4.14 14.02 -7.07
N ASN A 69 3.78 12.73 -7.01
CA ASN A 69 4.58 11.62 -7.54
C ASN A 69 6.04 11.63 -7.06
N ASP A 70 6.26 12.04 -5.81
CA ASP A 70 7.59 12.09 -5.22
C ASP A 70 8.01 10.70 -4.71
N LEU A 71 8.35 9.81 -5.65
CA LEU A 71 8.87 8.49 -5.31
C LEU A 71 10.22 8.59 -4.58
N GLY A 72 11.00 9.64 -4.85
CA GLY A 72 12.28 9.90 -4.18
C GLY A 72 12.14 10.02 -2.67
N PHE A 73 11.08 10.68 -2.19
CA PHE A 73 10.72 10.66 -0.76
C PHE A 73 10.52 9.24 -0.24
N PHE A 74 9.78 8.39 -0.97
CA PHE A 74 9.49 7.05 -0.50
C PHE A 74 10.74 6.17 -0.42
N ILE A 75 11.67 6.34 -1.36
CA ILE A 75 12.96 5.64 -1.43
C ILE A 75 13.89 6.08 -0.30
N GLN A 76 13.97 7.39 -0.04
CA GLN A 76 14.98 7.96 0.87
C GLN A 76 14.51 8.02 2.33
N LYS A 77 13.20 8.03 2.58
CA LYS A 77 12.66 8.17 3.92
C LYS A 77 13.01 6.95 4.78
N ASP A 78 13.52 7.23 5.97
CA ASP A 78 13.61 6.25 7.05
C ASP A 78 12.23 6.09 7.72
N TYR A 79 11.66 4.89 7.62
CA TYR A 79 10.36 4.58 8.21
C TYR A 79 10.47 3.96 9.61
N THR A 80 11.67 3.83 10.18
CA THR A 80 11.87 3.24 11.52
C THR A 80 11.04 3.97 12.58
N SER A 81 10.90 5.30 12.49
CA SER A 81 10.05 6.09 13.38
C SER A 81 8.54 5.86 13.20
N ASP A 82 8.14 5.29 12.06
CA ASP A 82 6.75 4.97 11.73
C ASP A 82 6.34 3.54 12.12
N LEU A 83 7.30 2.73 12.60
CA LEU A 83 7.08 1.40 13.16
C LEU A 83 6.50 1.51 14.59
N VAL A 84 5.18 1.69 14.70
CA VAL A 84 4.51 1.73 16.00
C VAL A 84 3.83 0.39 16.31
N ASN A 85 4.35 -0.31 17.31
CA ASN A 85 3.82 -1.55 17.95
C ASN A 85 3.61 -2.79 17.05
N THR A 86 3.71 -3.96 17.69
CA THR A 86 3.81 -5.34 17.16
C THR A 86 2.59 -5.89 16.41
N ASN A 87 1.72 -5.04 15.86
CA ASN A 87 0.55 -5.47 15.08
C ASN A 87 0.84 -5.54 13.56
N MET A 88 -0.08 -6.10 12.79
CA MET A 88 0.06 -6.32 11.33
C MET A 88 0.44 -5.05 10.53
N THR A 89 0.10 -3.88 11.05
CA THR A 89 0.50 -2.60 10.46
C THR A 89 2.01 -2.38 10.50
N SER A 90 2.69 -2.71 11.60
CA SER A 90 4.15 -2.54 11.65
C SER A 90 4.83 -3.43 10.63
N ARG A 91 4.33 -4.64 10.36
CA ARG A 91 4.84 -5.50 9.29
C ARG A 91 4.68 -4.88 7.90
N ILE A 92 3.55 -4.20 7.64
CA ILE A 92 3.36 -3.45 6.38
C ILE A 92 4.37 -2.31 6.27
N MET A 93 4.57 -1.54 7.34
CA MET A 93 5.50 -0.40 7.33
C MET A 93 6.97 -0.85 7.25
N THR A 94 7.33 -1.93 7.94
CA THR A 94 8.63 -2.60 7.79
C THR A 94 8.83 -3.03 6.35
N LYS A 95 7.80 -3.64 5.74
CA LYS A 95 7.94 -4.08 4.35
C LYS A 95 8.05 -2.92 3.36
N ILE A 96 7.36 -1.81 3.60
CA ILE A 96 7.55 -0.57 2.84
C ILE A 96 8.99 -0.05 2.99
N ASN A 97 9.54 -0.08 4.21
CA ASN A 97 10.92 0.33 4.47
C ASN A 97 11.95 -0.54 3.75
N GLU A 98 11.72 -1.86 3.68
CA GLU A 98 12.59 -2.79 2.96
C GLU A 98 12.42 -2.68 1.45
N LEU A 99 11.20 -2.43 0.98
CA LEU A 99 10.88 -2.31 -0.45
C LEU A 99 11.36 -1.00 -1.07
N ARG A 100 11.64 0.03 -0.27
CA ARG A 100 12.02 1.36 -0.75
C ARG A 100 13.29 1.31 -1.63
N GLU A 101 14.28 0.52 -1.22
CA GLU A 101 15.56 0.35 -1.91
C GLU A 101 15.38 -0.39 -3.23
N PRO A 102 14.79 -1.60 -3.28
CA PRO A 102 14.62 -2.31 -4.53
C PRO A 102 13.60 -1.65 -5.47
N ILE A 103 12.60 -0.91 -4.95
CA ILE A 103 11.73 -0.05 -5.80
C ILE A 103 12.54 1.07 -6.46
N GLY A 104 13.51 1.64 -5.75
CA GLY A 104 14.43 2.64 -6.30
C GLY A 104 15.33 2.11 -7.42
N GLU A 105 15.59 0.80 -7.44
CA GLU A 105 16.40 0.11 -8.45
C GLU A 105 15.57 -0.42 -9.64
N LEU A 106 14.24 -0.37 -9.57
CA LEU A 106 13.38 -0.76 -10.69
C LEU A 106 13.52 0.19 -11.88
N GLN A 107 13.19 -0.32 -13.07
CA GLN A 107 13.02 0.53 -14.26
C GLN A 107 11.94 1.59 -14.03
N ILE A 108 12.13 2.76 -14.64
CA ILE A 108 11.25 3.94 -14.51
C ILE A 108 9.78 3.58 -14.77
N GLU A 109 9.49 2.71 -15.74
CA GLU A 109 8.11 2.27 -16.04
C GLU A 109 7.45 1.52 -14.87
N SER A 110 8.21 0.74 -14.11
CA SER A 110 7.72 0.02 -12.94
C SER A 110 7.54 0.97 -11.75
N GLN A 111 8.39 1.99 -11.63
CA GLN A 111 8.26 3.07 -10.64
C GLN A 111 6.99 3.90 -10.86
N ASP A 112 6.71 4.28 -12.12
CA ASP A 112 5.48 4.99 -12.49
C ASP A 112 4.22 4.19 -12.18
N LYS A 113 4.26 2.86 -12.39
CA LYS A 113 3.17 1.96 -12.02
C LYS A 113 2.90 1.97 -10.52
N VAL A 114 3.95 1.88 -9.68
CA VAL A 114 3.81 1.96 -8.22
C VAL A 114 3.13 3.28 -7.81
N MET A 115 3.57 4.41 -8.35
CA MET A 115 2.96 5.71 -8.06
C MET A 115 1.50 5.80 -8.54
N LYS A 116 1.17 5.19 -9.67
CA LYS A 116 -0.20 5.11 -10.18
C LYS A 116 -1.12 4.32 -9.25
N TYR A 117 -0.66 3.18 -8.73
CA TYR A 117 -1.38 2.41 -7.71
C TYR A 117 -1.65 3.26 -6.46
N LEU A 118 -0.61 3.89 -5.91
CA LEU A 118 -0.72 4.72 -4.71
C LEU A 118 -1.70 5.89 -4.89
N ASN A 119 -1.67 6.56 -6.04
CA ASN A 119 -2.59 7.64 -6.36
C ASN A 119 -4.06 7.18 -6.45
N ASN A 120 -4.31 6.03 -7.07
CA ASN A 120 -5.66 5.49 -7.18
C ASN A 120 -6.21 5.05 -5.82
N LEU A 121 -5.38 4.37 -5.01
CA LEU A 121 -5.74 3.98 -3.64
C LEU A 121 -6.03 5.21 -2.77
N LEU A 122 -5.25 6.28 -2.90
CA LEU A 122 -5.49 7.55 -2.20
C LEU A 122 -6.85 8.17 -2.59
N LYS A 123 -7.15 8.24 -3.89
CA LYS A 123 -8.45 8.74 -4.37
C LYS A 123 -9.63 7.93 -3.82
N LEU A 124 -9.51 6.61 -3.80
CA LEU A 124 -10.54 5.72 -3.26
C LEU A 124 -10.69 5.88 -1.73
N SER A 125 -9.58 6.05 -1.01
CA SER A 125 -9.59 6.36 0.42
C SER A 125 -10.30 7.69 0.72
N ASP A 126 -10.09 8.71 -0.12
CA ASP A 126 -10.77 10.01 0.00
C ASP A 126 -12.26 9.93 -0.26
N LEU A 127 -12.66 9.13 -1.25
CA LEU A 127 -14.08 8.91 -1.55
C LEU A 127 -14.80 8.17 -0.43
N TYR A 128 -14.12 7.26 0.26
CA TYR A 128 -14.69 6.55 1.42
C TYR A 128 -15.00 7.46 2.61
N LYS A 129 -14.25 8.56 2.75
CA LYS A 129 -14.43 9.54 3.82
C LYS A 129 -15.53 10.57 3.61
N LYS A 130 -15.97 10.76 2.36
CA LYS A 130 -17.08 11.66 2.03
C LYS A 130 -18.41 11.03 2.39
#